data_AF-A0A534AP78-F1
#
_entry.id   AF-A0A534AP78-F1
#
_cell.length_a   1.000
_cell.length_b   1.000
_cell.length_c   1.000
_cell.angle_alpha   90.00
_cell.angle_beta   90.00
_cell.angle_gamma   90.00
#
_symmetry.space_group_name_H-M   'P 1'
#
loop_
_entity.id
_entity.type
_entity.pdbx_description
1 polymer ?
#
loop_
_entity_poly.entity_id
_entity_poly.type
_entity_poly.pdbx_seq_one_letter_code
_entity_poly.pdbx_strand_id
1 'polypeptide(L)'
;MLQLTPLLLLVQIQIPPPRGYVNDFAGVLDPAAVTGMEGLIADVREKTRGEIVVVTLADIGDRAASDVALQIGRDWKVGPGAPAGDPAHNLGVIVLLVPRKDHRPGTGSFFIATGKGAEGFLTDAAAGRIRDAVAPELAREDYSGGLVHAVGLVAAAFAREFGVTLSGETPPAQQPARELPIPVGWIIAAVILLILLSRGRILLLPFYFGGFGSGGGWGGGGFGGGWGGG
;
A
#
# COMPACT_ATOMS: atom_id res chain seq x y z
N MET A 1 8.50 -2.82 -55.16
CA MET A 1 7.75 -2.21 -54.04
C MET A 1 8.63 -2.28 -52.80
N LEU A 2 9.26 -1.18 -52.39
CA LEU A 2 9.96 -1.11 -51.11
C LEU A 2 8.90 -1.12 -50.00
N GLN A 3 8.89 -2.16 -49.16
CA GLN A 3 8.06 -2.17 -47.97
C GLN A 3 8.76 -1.35 -46.89
N LEU A 4 8.19 -0.18 -46.59
CA LEU A 4 8.54 0.62 -45.42
C LEU A 4 7.98 -0.09 -44.19
N THR A 5 8.82 -0.82 -43.45
CA THR A 5 8.46 -1.29 -42.11
C THR A 5 8.36 -0.08 -41.19
N PRO A 6 7.20 0.17 -40.54
CA PRO A 6 7.12 1.22 -39.55
C PRO A 6 7.95 0.80 -38.35
N LEU A 7 9.05 1.52 -38.10
CA LEU A 7 9.79 1.43 -36.86
C LEU A 7 8.91 2.04 -35.77
N LEU A 8 8.24 1.20 -34.98
CA LEU A 8 7.46 1.64 -33.83
C LEU A 8 8.44 2.16 -32.77
N LEU A 9 8.65 3.48 -32.72
CA LEU A 9 9.43 4.10 -31.65
C LEU A 9 8.59 4.02 -30.37
N LEU A 10 8.94 3.10 -29.47
CA LEU A 10 8.46 3.12 -28.09
C LEU A 10 9.04 4.37 -27.42
N VAL A 11 8.28 5.47 -27.42
CA VAL A 11 8.61 6.65 -26.61
C VAL A 11 8.46 6.24 -25.15
N GLN A 12 9.56 5.81 -24.54
CA GLN A 12 9.57 5.56 -23.11
C GLN A 12 9.59 6.91 -22.38
N ILE A 13 8.62 7.11 -21.48
CA ILE A 13 8.58 8.30 -20.63
C ILE A 13 9.80 8.26 -19.71
N GLN A 14 10.79 9.09 -20.02
CA GLN A 14 12.01 9.22 -19.24
C GLN A 14 11.71 9.91 -17.92
N ILE A 15 12.22 9.35 -16.83
CA ILE A 15 12.11 9.93 -15.49
C ILE A 15 13.06 11.14 -15.44
N PRO A 16 12.57 12.35 -15.13
CA PRO A 16 13.43 13.52 -14.99
C PRO A 16 14.45 13.34 -13.85
N PRO A 17 15.62 14.01 -13.89
CA PRO A 17 16.56 13.97 -12.77
C PRO A 17 15.97 14.64 -11.51
N PRO A 18 16.37 14.19 -10.31
CA PRO A 18 15.88 14.78 -9.06
C PRO A 18 16.38 16.22 -8.90
N ARG A 19 15.53 17.08 -8.34
CA ARG A 19 15.85 18.46 -7.94
C ARG A 19 16.04 18.60 -6.43
N GLY A 20 15.53 17.63 -5.67
CA GLY A 20 15.55 17.60 -4.21
C GLY A 20 14.80 16.37 -3.70
N TYR A 21 14.30 16.45 -2.47
CA TYR A 21 13.48 15.37 -1.89
C TYR A 21 12.01 15.45 -2.31
N VAL A 22 11.50 16.63 -2.65
CA VAL A 22 10.14 16.79 -3.22
C VAL A 22 10.26 17.21 -4.67
N ASN A 23 9.74 16.37 -5.58
CA ASN A 23 9.89 16.53 -7.02
C ASN A 23 8.51 16.58 -7.68
N ASP A 24 7.95 17.79 -7.82
CA ASP A 24 6.64 17.99 -8.45
C ASP A 24 6.75 18.17 -9.97
N PHE A 25 6.83 17.07 -10.73
CA PHE A 25 6.84 17.16 -12.19
C PHE A 25 5.43 17.21 -12.80
N ALA A 26 4.40 16.88 -12.02
CA ALA A 26 3.01 17.03 -12.44
C ALA A 26 2.44 18.44 -12.22
N GLY A 27 3.07 19.25 -11.37
CA GLY A 27 2.61 20.61 -11.06
C GLY A 27 1.34 20.62 -10.21
N VAL A 28 1.19 19.65 -9.30
CA VAL A 28 -0.01 19.44 -8.49
C VAL A 28 0.17 19.80 -7.02
N LEU A 29 1.34 20.31 -6.63
CA LEU A 29 1.65 20.64 -5.24
C LEU A 29 1.65 22.13 -4.96
N ASP A 30 1.05 22.50 -3.84
CA ASP A 30 1.11 23.86 -3.32
C ASP A 30 2.52 24.15 -2.75
N PRO A 31 3.09 25.35 -2.96
CA PRO A 31 4.43 25.69 -2.46
C PRO A 31 4.59 25.54 -0.94
N ALA A 32 3.53 25.83 -0.18
CA ALA A 32 3.51 25.67 1.27
C ALA A 32 3.58 24.19 1.68
N ALA A 33 2.90 23.30 0.95
CA ALA A 33 2.95 21.86 1.17
C ALA A 33 4.34 21.31 0.84
N VAL A 34 4.95 21.76 -0.26
CA VAL A 34 6.35 21.42 -0.62
C VAL A 34 7.29 21.79 0.52
N THR A 35 7.23 23.03 0.99
CA THR A 35 8.10 23.54 2.07
C THR A 35 7.90 22.74 3.36
N GLY A 36 6.66 22.45 3.74
CA GLY A 36 6.33 21.65 4.92
C GLY A 36 6.86 20.21 4.83
N MET A 37 6.68 19.55 3.68
CA MET A 37 7.21 18.22 3.45
C MET A 37 8.73 18.20 3.46
N GLU A 38 9.40 19.15 2.79
CA GLU A 38 10.87 19.24 2.79
C GLU A 38 11.43 19.41 4.20
N GLY A 39 10.80 20.24 5.05
CA GLY A 39 11.18 20.39 6.44
C GLY A 39 11.06 19.10 7.24
N LEU A 40 9.93 18.39 7.12
CA LEU A 40 9.73 17.11 7.81
C LEU A 40 10.70 16.03 7.32
N ILE A 41 10.93 15.96 6.00
CA ILE A 41 11.88 15.02 5.40
C ILE A 41 13.31 15.31 5.88
N ALA A 42 13.70 16.58 5.97
CA ALA A 42 15.01 16.97 6.48
C ALA A 42 15.20 16.53 7.94
N ASP A 43 14.17 16.69 8.78
CA ASP A 43 14.21 16.28 10.19
C ASP A 43 14.30 14.76 10.35
N VAL A 44 13.55 13.98 9.53
CA VAL A 44 13.71 12.52 9.46
C VAL A 44 15.14 12.14 9.09
N ARG A 45 15.71 12.78 8.07
CA ARG A 45 17.06 12.49 7.60
C ARG A 45 18.12 12.81 8.66
N GLU A 46 17.99 13.93 9.35
CA GLU A 46 18.91 14.32 10.42
C GLU A 46 18.89 13.30 11.57
N LYS A 47 17.69 12.85 11.98
CA LYS A 47 17.51 12.02 13.18
C LYS A 47 17.67 10.52 12.94
N THR A 48 17.39 10.05 11.72
CA THR A 48 17.37 8.61 11.39
C THR A 48 18.36 8.21 10.31
N ARG A 49 18.95 9.18 9.60
CA ARG A 49 19.68 9.00 8.33
C ARG A 49 18.82 8.48 7.18
N GLY A 50 17.52 8.27 7.37
CA GLY A 50 16.61 7.81 6.34
C GLY A 50 16.28 8.88 5.31
N GLU A 51 16.02 8.46 4.08
CA GLU A 51 15.66 9.35 2.98
C GLU A 51 14.23 9.07 2.52
N ILE A 52 13.39 10.11 2.51
CA ILE A 52 12.05 10.07 1.94
C ILE A 52 12.08 10.96 0.69
N VAL A 53 11.69 10.42 -0.45
CA VAL A 53 11.61 11.16 -1.71
C VAL A 53 10.18 11.13 -2.23
N VAL A 54 9.59 12.31 -2.40
CA VAL A 54 8.27 12.51 -2.98
C VAL A 54 8.42 12.83 -4.45
N VAL A 55 7.66 12.14 -5.31
CA VAL A 55 7.66 12.38 -6.75
C VAL A 55 6.24 12.43 -7.26
N THR A 56 5.91 13.48 -8.02
CA THR A 56 4.72 13.51 -8.85
C THR A 56 5.12 13.40 -10.32
N LEU A 57 4.42 12.56 -11.09
CA LEU A 57 4.60 12.44 -12.54
C LEU A 57 3.25 12.60 -13.21
N ALA A 58 3.17 13.44 -14.26
CA ALA A 58 1.91 13.64 -14.98
C ALA A 58 1.44 12.36 -15.71
N ASP A 59 2.39 11.53 -16.15
CA ASP A 59 2.11 10.27 -16.82
C ASP A 59 3.26 9.27 -16.63
N ILE A 60 2.92 7.99 -16.59
CA ILE A 60 3.87 6.87 -16.55
C ILE A 60 3.65 5.87 -17.71
N GLY A 61 2.70 6.15 -18.60
CA GLY A 61 2.31 5.28 -19.71
C GLY A 61 1.59 4.04 -19.19
N ASP A 62 1.84 2.90 -19.82
CA ASP A 62 1.28 1.60 -19.42
C ASP A 62 2.10 0.90 -18.31
N ARG A 63 3.07 1.60 -17.72
CA ARG A 63 3.92 1.04 -16.67
C ARG A 63 3.17 0.96 -15.34
N ALA A 64 3.44 -0.09 -14.57
CA ALA A 64 2.99 -0.16 -13.20
C ALA A 64 3.68 0.91 -12.33
N ALA A 65 2.92 1.60 -11.48
CA ALA A 65 3.48 2.60 -10.56
C ALA A 65 4.55 2.00 -9.63
N SER A 66 4.44 0.71 -9.29
CA SER A 66 5.46 -0.03 -8.54
C SER A 66 6.80 -0.06 -9.26
N ASP A 67 6.81 -0.39 -10.55
CA ASP A 67 8.03 -0.51 -11.33
C ASP A 67 8.70 0.84 -11.52
N VAL A 68 7.89 1.88 -11.72
CA VAL A 68 8.37 3.26 -11.83
C VAL A 68 8.96 3.75 -10.51
N ALA A 69 8.28 3.55 -9.39
CA ALA A 69 8.79 3.96 -8.08
C ALA A 69 10.11 3.22 -7.73
N LEU A 70 10.19 1.92 -8.02
CA LEU A 70 11.42 1.16 -7.85
C LEU A 70 12.53 1.63 -8.80
N GLN A 71 12.19 1.99 -10.04
CA GLN A 71 13.14 2.57 -10.99
C GLN A 71 13.69 3.91 -10.48
N ILE A 72 12.82 4.81 -10.02
CA ILE A 72 13.21 6.09 -9.41
C ILE A 72 14.22 5.85 -8.28
N GLY A 73 13.88 4.96 -7.34
CA GLY A 73 14.76 4.64 -6.20
C GLY A 73 16.15 4.16 -6.63
N ARG A 74 16.24 3.32 -7.66
CA ARG A 74 17.51 2.83 -8.21
C ARG A 74 18.29 3.91 -8.96
N ASP A 75 17.63 4.62 -9.88
CA ASP A 75 18.26 5.60 -10.76
C ASP A 75 18.77 6.80 -9.95
N TRP A 76 18.02 7.21 -8.92
CA TRP A 76 18.37 8.34 -8.06
C TRP A 76 19.18 7.93 -6.82
N LYS A 77 19.40 6.61 -6.61
CA LYS A 77 20.15 6.05 -5.48
C LYS A 77 19.61 6.51 -4.13
N VAL A 78 18.30 6.40 -3.95
CA VAL A 78 17.63 6.84 -2.72
C VAL A 78 17.90 5.86 -1.58
N GLY A 79 18.29 6.40 -0.43
CA GLY A 79 18.75 5.67 0.74
C GLY A 79 20.28 5.75 0.87
N PRO A 80 20.81 5.91 2.09
CA PRO A 80 22.25 6.01 2.29
C PRO A 80 23.01 4.77 1.80
N GLY A 81 24.10 5.01 1.06
CA GLY A 81 25.09 4.00 0.70
C GLY A 81 26.01 3.62 1.87
N ALA A 82 25.43 3.23 3.00
CA ALA A 82 26.18 2.78 4.18
C ALA A 82 26.72 1.34 3.99
N PRO A 83 27.70 0.88 4.79
CA PRO A 83 28.19 -0.49 4.69
C PRO A 83 27.06 -1.52 4.94
N ALA A 84 27.17 -2.70 4.31
CA ALA A 84 26.25 -3.79 4.60
C ALA A 84 26.29 -4.14 6.10
N GLY A 85 25.13 -4.13 6.75
CA GLY A 85 24.98 -4.31 8.19
C GLY A 85 24.79 -3.01 8.99
N ASP A 86 25.02 -1.83 8.39
CA ASP A 86 24.61 -0.55 8.99
C ASP A 86 23.07 -0.42 8.90
N PRO A 87 22.36 -0.07 9.99
CA PRO A 87 20.91 0.18 9.97
C PRO A 87 20.46 1.23 8.94
N ALA A 88 21.33 2.16 8.55
CA ALA A 88 21.05 3.16 7.54
C ALA A 88 21.25 2.68 6.09
N HIS A 89 21.78 1.47 5.86
CA HIS A 89 22.05 0.96 4.52
C HIS A 89 20.75 0.74 3.73
N ASN A 90 20.62 1.42 2.58
CA ASN A 90 19.40 1.42 1.75
C ASN A 90 18.13 1.83 2.52
N LEU A 91 18.28 2.76 3.47
CA LEU A 91 17.19 3.32 4.24
C LEU A 91 16.49 4.44 3.45
N GLY A 92 15.82 4.07 2.36
CA GLY A 92 15.16 4.98 1.43
C GLY A 92 13.68 4.64 1.21
N VAL A 93 12.84 5.64 0.98
CA VAL A 93 11.42 5.48 0.66
C VAL A 93 11.05 6.43 -0.48
N ILE A 94 10.38 5.92 -1.51
CA ILE A 94 9.77 6.70 -2.59
C ILE A 94 8.27 6.79 -2.34
N VAL A 95 7.72 8.00 -2.32
CA VAL A 95 6.28 8.26 -2.36
C VAL A 95 5.96 8.79 -3.76
N LEU A 96 5.39 7.94 -4.61
CA LEU A 96 5.04 8.28 -6.00
C LEU A 96 3.54 8.57 -6.11
N LEU A 97 3.23 9.70 -6.73
CA LEU A 97 1.87 10.07 -7.15
C LEU A 97 1.82 10.32 -8.66
N VAL A 98 0.81 9.77 -9.30
CA VAL A 98 0.38 10.11 -10.66
C VAL A 98 -1.06 10.61 -10.55
N PRO A 99 -1.35 11.89 -10.85
CA PRO A 99 -2.71 12.41 -10.77
C PRO A 99 -3.60 11.75 -11.83
N ARG A 100 -4.92 11.85 -11.64
CA ARG A 100 -5.89 11.38 -12.64
C ARG A 100 -5.75 12.17 -13.94
N LYS A 101 -5.85 11.46 -15.06
CA LYS A 101 -5.95 12.07 -16.39
C LYS A 101 -7.38 12.57 -16.59
N ASP A 102 -7.53 13.87 -16.85
CA ASP A 102 -8.83 14.50 -17.13
C ASP A 102 -9.89 14.22 -16.05
N HIS A 103 -9.49 14.18 -14.77
CA HIS A 103 -10.36 13.86 -13.63
C HIS A 103 -11.02 12.47 -13.66
N ARG A 104 -10.54 11.56 -14.52
CA ARG A 104 -11.13 10.22 -14.68
C ARG A 104 -10.69 9.27 -13.56
N PRO A 105 -11.63 8.67 -12.80
CA PRO A 105 -11.30 7.64 -11.82
C PRO A 105 -10.54 6.47 -12.45
N GLY A 106 -9.61 5.88 -11.70
CA GLY A 106 -8.81 4.73 -12.15
C GLY A 106 -7.63 5.07 -13.07
N THR A 107 -7.45 6.33 -13.46
CA THR A 107 -6.31 6.74 -14.32
C THR A 107 -5.11 7.30 -13.54
N GLY A 108 -5.32 7.67 -12.28
CA GLY A 108 -4.25 8.06 -11.36
C GLY A 108 -3.65 6.86 -10.64
N SER A 109 -2.52 7.06 -9.98
CA SER A 109 -1.84 6.03 -9.20
C SER A 109 -1.12 6.63 -8.01
N PHE A 110 -1.09 5.89 -6.90
CA PHE A 110 -0.30 6.23 -5.72
C PHE A 110 0.41 4.98 -5.26
N PHE A 111 1.73 5.08 -5.05
CA PHE A 111 2.55 3.94 -4.67
C PHE A 111 3.67 4.37 -3.74
N ILE A 112 3.99 3.52 -2.76
CA ILE A 112 5.13 3.70 -1.86
C ILE A 112 6.09 2.55 -2.11
N ALA A 113 7.30 2.87 -2.57
CA ALA A 113 8.38 1.90 -2.67
C ALA A 113 9.34 2.07 -1.48
N THR A 114 9.72 0.96 -0.87
CA THR A 114 10.65 0.92 0.26
C THR A 114 11.96 0.29 -0.16
N GLY A 115 13.07 0.88 0.26
CA GLY A 115 14.38 0.27 0.20
C GLY A 115 14.55 -0.78 1.30
N LYS A 116 15.49 -1.69 1.12
CA LYS A 116 15.72 -2.82 2.05
C LYS A 116 15.90 -2.41 3.51
N GLY A 117 16.50 -1.24 3.78
CA GLY A 117 16.67 -0.73 5.14
C GLY A 117 15.36 -0.27 5.77
N ALA A 118 14.37 0.14 4.96
CA ALA A 118 13.06 0.58 5.43
C ALA A 118 12.01 -0.54 5.47
N GLU A 119 12.19 -1.63 4.72
CA GLU A 119 11.24 -2.77 4.66
C GLU A 119 10.93 -3.38 6.03
N GLY A 120 11.86 -3.32 6.99
CA GLY A 120 11.68 -3.88 8.34
C GLY A 120 10.52 -3.26 9.12
N PHE A 121 10.26 -1.97 8.95
CA PHE A 121 9.22 -1.23 9.69
C PHE A 121 8.16 -0.60 8.78
N LEU A 122 8.50 -0.34 7.52
CA LEU A 122 7.59 0.13 6.48
C LEU A 122 7.36 -1.00 5.46
N THR A 123 6.70 -2.06 5.93
CA THR A 123 6.32 -3.24 5.12
C THR A 123 5.28 -2.88 4.05
N ASP A 124 5.05 -3.76 3.08
CA ASP A 124 3.96 -3.62 2.10
C ASP A 124 2.59 -3.45 2.79
N ALA A 125 2.34 -4.17 3.88
CA ALA A 125 1.13 -4.01 4.68
C ALA A 125 1.02 -2.62 5.34
N ALA A 126 2.15 -2.03 5.76
CA ALA A 126 2.18 -0.67 6.28
C ALA A 126 1.96 0.37 5.17
N ALA A 127 2.61 0.20 4.02
CA ALA A 127 2.39 1.03 2.84
C ALA A 127 0.93 0.98 2.35
N GLY A 128 0.32 -0.21 2.37
CA GLY A 128 -1.09 -0.41 2.08
C GLY A 128 -2.02 0.38 3.01
N ARG A 129 -1.75 0.37 4.33
CA ARG A 129 -2.49 1.19 5.29
C ARG A 129 -2.35 2.69 5.03
N ILE A 130 -1.15 3.15 4.65
CA ILE A 130 -0.94 4.56 4.29
C ILE A 130 -1.74 4.92 3.04
N ARG A 131 -1.69 4.09 2.00
CA ARG A 131 -2.50 4.28 0.79
C ARG A 131 -3.99 4.38 1.12
N ASP A 132 -4.50 3.50 1.98
CA ASP A 132 -5.91 3.50 2.37
C ASP A 132 -6.27 4.75 3.19
N ALA A 133 -5.34 5.25 4.02
CA ALA A 133 -5.52 6.45 4.81
C ALA A 133 -5.58 7.73 3.97
N VAL A 134 -4.80 7.82 2.89
CA VAL A 134 -4.77 9.00 1.98
C VAL A 134 -5.73 8.90 0.80
N ALA A 135 -6.37 7.74 0.60
CA ALA A 135 -7.31 7.52 -0.48
C ALA A 135 -8.46 8.56 -0.53
N PRO A 136 -9.02 9.06 0.60
CA PRO A 136 -10.07 10.08 0.56
C PRO A 136 -9.62 11.40 -0.07
N GLU A 137 -8.42 11.89 0.23
CA GLU A 137 -7.82 13.10 -0.32
C GLU A 137 -7.56 12.92 -1.82
N LEU A 138 -6.90 11.81 -2.19
CA LEU A 138 -6.63 11.48 -3.59
C LEU A 138 -7.91 11.29 -4.41
N ALA A 139 -8.99 10.78 -3.78
CA ALA A 139 -10.27 10.60 -4.44
C ALA A 139 -10.94 11.94 -4.83
N ARG A 140 -10.70 12.99 -4.02
CA ARG A 140 -11.15 14.37 -4.26
C ARG A 140 -10.14 15.21 -5.03
N GLU A 141 -9.03 14.59 -5.47
CA GLU A 141 -7.94 15.24 -6.18
C GLU A 141 -7.22 16.33 -5.36
N ASP A 142 -7.32 16.23 -4.03
CA ASP A 142 -6.47 16.96 -3.10
C ASP A 142 -5.11 16.26 -3.00
N TYR A 143 -4.32 16.42 -4.07
CA TYR A 143 -3.01 15.77 -4.20
C TYR A 143 -1.99 16.33 -3.20
N SER A 144 -1.98 17.65 -2.99
CA SER A 144 -1.18 18.32 -1.96
C SER A 144 -1.47 17.74 -0.57
N GLY A 145 -2.73 17.74 -0.15
CA GLY A 145 -3.14 17.24 1.16
C GLY A 145 -2.85 15.75 1.32
N GLY A 146 -3.16 14.95 0.30
CA GLY A 146 -2.86 13.51 0.32
C GLY A 146 -1.37 13.19 0.46
N LEU A 147 -0.50 13.96 -0.21
CA LEU A 147 0.96 13.75 -0.08
C LEU A 147 1.52 14.25 1.24
N VAL A 148 1.04 15.38 1.76
CA VAL A 148 1.40 15.84 3.11
C VAL A 148 1.03 14.78 4.16
N HIS A 149 -0.18 14.22 4.06
CA HIS A 149 -0.63 13.16 4.95
C HIS A 149 0.22 11.88 4.79
N ALA A 150 0.51 11.46 3.55
CA ALA A 150 1.36 10.29 3.29
C ALA A 150 2.77 10.46 3.88
N VAL A 151 3.42 11.61 3.63
CA VAL A 151 4.77 11.91 4.16
C VAL A 151 4.75 11.94 5.67
N GLY A 152 3.70 12.51 6.29
CA GLY A 152 3.51 12.48 7.74
C GLY A 152 3.47 11.05 8.31
N LEU A 153 2.72 10.15 7.68
CA LEU A 153 2.62 8.75 8.12
C LEU A 153 3.93 7.98 7.90
N VAL A 154 4.65 8.23 6.81
CA VAL A 154 5.97 7.65 6.56
C VAL A 154 6.97 8.17 7.61
N ALA A 155 7.00 9.47 7.87
CA ALA A 155 7.86 10.10 8.87
C ALA A 155 7.58 9.55 10.27
N ALA A 156 6.30 9.39 10.65
CA ALA A 156 5.92 8.76 11.92
C ALA A 156 6.36 7.29 12.03
N ALA A 157 6.46 6.57 10.90
CA ALA A 157 7.02 5.22 10.89
C ALA A 157 8.52 5.23 11.17
N PHE A 158 9.27 6.17 10.59
CA PHE A 158 10.68 6.41 10.93
C PHE A 158 10.86 6.81 12.40
N ALA A 159 10.06 7.75 12.89
CA ALA A 159 10.12 8.21 14.27
C ALA A 159 9.97 7.06 15.27
N ARG A 160 8.98 6.19 15.03
CA ARG A 160 8.70 5.01 15.86
C ARG A 160 9.82 3.97 15.80
N GLU A 161 10.37 3.70 14.62
CA GLU A 161 11.45 2.71 14.47
C GLU A 161 12.73 3.16 15.19
N PHE A 162 13.10 4.43 15.02
CA PHE A 162 14.36 4.96 15.56
C PHE A 162 14.22 5.56 16.96
N GLY A 163 13.01 5.59 17.54
CA GLY A 163 12.76 6.15 18.86
C GLY A 163 13.04 7.65 18.96
N VAL A 164 12.85 8.38 17.85
CA VAL A 164 13.09 9.83 17.77
C VAL A 164 11.77 10.58 17.76
N THR A 165 11.78 11.82 18.24
CA THR A 165 10.65 12.75 18.12
C THR A 165 10.90 13.69 16.97
N LEU A 166 9.94 13.84 16.05
CA LEU A 166 10.08 14.75 14.92
C LEU A 166 9.57 16.15 15.26
N SER A 167 10.23 17.14 14.68
CA SER A 167 9.92 18.56 14.86
C SER A 167 8.59 18.84 14.17
N GLY A 168 7.55 19.15 14.96
CA GLY A 168 6.19 19.37 14.43
C GLY A 168 5.24 18.18 14.58
N GLU A 169 5.65 17.07 15.19
CA GLU A 169 4.69 16.06 15.65
C GLU A 169 3.79 16.65 16.74
N THR A 170 2.53 16.92 16.37
CA THR A 170 1.46 16.69 17.32
C THR A 170 1.38 15.17 17.46
N PRO A 171 1.48 14.60 18.69
CA PRO A 171 1.46 13.15 18.87
C PRO A 171 0.30 12.57 18.08
N PRO A 172 0.51 11.53 17.25
CA PRO A 172 -0.60 10.92 16.55
C PRO A 172 -1.63 10.56 17.61
N ALA A 173 -2.83 11.15 17.49
CA ALA A 173 -3.97 10.64 18.24
C ALA A 173 -3.99 9.15 17.94
N GLN A 174 -3.73 8.33 18.97
CA GLN A 174 -3.85 6.89 18.87
C GLN A 174 -5.21 6.67 18.25
N GLN A 175 -5.26 6.31 16.97
CA GLN A 175 -6.51 5.90 16.36
C GLN A 175 -6.92 4.72 17.22
N PRO A 176 -8.00 4.84 18.03
CA PRO A 176 -8.42 3.72 18.83
C PRO A 176 -8.58 2.59 17.84
N ALA A 177 -7.92 1.45 18.12
CA ALA A 177 -8.14 0.24 17.36
C ALA A 177 -9.65 0.15 17.16
N ARG A 178 -10.09 0.09 15.90
CA ARG A 178 -11.51 0.16 15.56
C ARG A 178 -12.16 -1.07 16.20
N GLU A 179 -12.59 -0.91 17.45
CA GLU A 179 -13.29 -1.93 18.19
C GLU A 179 -14.54 -2.19 17.38
N LEU A 180 -14.60 -3.38 16.77
CA LEU A 180 -15.84 -3.82 16.16
C LEU A 180 -16.88 -3.74 17.28
N PRO A 181 -17.97 -2.95 17.12
CA PRO A 181 -18.93 -2.69 18.20
C PRO A 181 -19.72 -3.95 18.61
N ILE A 182 -19.43 -5.08 17.98
CA ILE A 182 -20.04 -6.37 18.24
C ILE A 182 -18.93 -7.26 18.82
N PRO A 183 -18.99 -7.60 20.11
CA PRO A 183 -18.03 -8.53 20.70
C PRO A 183 -18.06 -9.82 19.88
N VAL A 184 -16.90 -10.39 19.56
CA VAL A 184 -16.79 -11.65 18.79
C VAL A 184 -17.68 -12.75 19.39
N GLY A 185 -17.87 -12.75 20.72
CA GLY A 185 -18.80 -13.64 21.41
C GLY A 185 -20.26 -13.54 20.96
N TRP A 186 -20.75 -12.35 20.60
CA TRP A 186 -22.11 -12.14 20.07
C TRP A 186 -22.27 -12.65 18.65
N ILE A 187 -21.23 -12.53 17.82
CA ILE A 187 -21.21 -13.11 16.47
C ILE A 187 -21.25 -14.63 16.58
N ILE A 188 -20.42 -15.21 17.44
CA ILE A 188 -20.41 -16.67 17.69
C ILE A 188 -21.76 -17.14 18.24
N ALA A 189 -22.34 -16.42 19.21
CA ALA A 189 -23.65 -16.75 19.78
C ALA A 189 -24.78 -16.66 18.74
N ALA A 190 -24.78 -15.63 17.89
CA ALA A 190 -25.76 -15.48 16.82
C ALA A 190 -25.65 -16.59 15.77
N VAL A 191 -24.42 -17.00 15.42
CA VAL A 191 -24.17 -18.13 14.51
C VAL A 191 -24.64 -19.46 15.13
N ILE A 192 -24.31 -19.72 16.40
CA ILE A 192 -24.76 -20.92 17.12
C ILE A 192 -26.29 -20.95 17.25
N LEU A 193 -26.91 -19.80 17.58
CA LEU A 193 -28.36 -19.64 17.68
C LEU A 193 -29.04 -19.88 16.32
N LEU A 194 -28.50 -19.35 15.23
CA LEU A 194 -28.98 -19.60 13.87
C LEU A 194 -28.86 -21.08 13.48
N ILE A 195 -27.76 -21.74 13.85
CA ILE A 195 -27.57 -23.20 13.61
C ILE A 195 -28.62 -24.01 14.38
N LEU A 196 -28.91 -23.62 15.64
CA LEU A 196 -29.91 -24.27 16.49
C LEU A 196 -31.34 -24.05 15.99
N LEU A 197 -31.75 -22.80 15.68
CA LEU A 197 -33.10 -22.47 15.20
C LEU A 197 -33.38 -23.06 13.81
N SER A 198 -32.37 -23.14 12.94
CA SER A 198 -32.51 -23.75 11.62
C SER A 198 -32.47 -25.29 11.65
N ARG A 199 -32.30 -25.92 12.83
CA ARG A 199 -32.04 -27.37 12.97
C ARG A 199 -30.95 -27.86 12.01
N GLY A 200 -29.90 -27.06 11.82
CA GLY A 200 -28.80 -27.37 10.90
C GLY A 200 -29.08 -27.17 9.40
N ARG A 201 -30.28 -26.73 9.00
CA ARG A 201 -30.58 -26.46 7.57
C ARG A 201 -29.76 -25.31 6.98
N ILE A 202 -29.25 -24.40 7.80
CA ILE A 202 -28.39 -23.30 7.33
C ILE A 202 -26.99 -23.75 6.91
N LEU A 203 -26.55 -24.94 7.33
CA LEU A 203 -25.31 -25.56 6.83
C LEU A 203 -25.43 -26.03 5.37
N LEU A 204 -26.64 -26.08 4.82
CA LEU A 204 -26.92 -26.40 3.41
C LEU A 204 -27.02 -25.16 2.52
N LEU A 205 -26.99 -23.94 3.08
CA LEU A 205 -27.03 -22.71 2.29
C LEU A 205 -25.86 -22.54 1.29
N PRO A 206 -24.61 -22.97 1.61
CA PRO A 206 -23.54 -22.95 0.62
C PRO A 206 -23.83 -23.88 -0.58
N PHE A 207 -24.61 -24.94 -0.37
CA PHE A 207 -25.04 -25.87 -1.43
C PHE A 207 -26.17 -25.31 -2.32
N TYR A 208 -26.92 -24.31 -1.86
CA TYR A 208 -28.06 -23.75 -2.61
C TYR A 208 -27.76 -22.41 -3.31
N PHE A 209 -26.76 -21.64 -2.86
CA PHE A 209 -26.55 -20.25 -3.34
C PHE A 209 -25.18 -19.94 -3.94
N GLY A 210 -24.22 -20.88 -4.04
CA GLY A 210 -22.93 -20.56 -4.63
C GLY A 210 -22.13 -21.78 -5.06
N GLY A 211 -22.15 -22.07 -6.36
CA GLY A 211 -21.15 -22.94 -6.96
C GLY A 211 -19.75 -22.41 -6.67
N PHE A 212 -18.94 -23.23 -6.02
CA PHE A 212 -17.49 -23.22 -6.12
C PHE A 212 -16.97 -24.65 -6.12
N GLY A 213 -15.97 -24.88 -6.97
CA GLY A 213 -15.46 -26.16 -7.46
C GLY A 213 -15.29 -27.29 -6.43
N SER A 214 -15.62 -28.52 -6.82
CA SER A 214 -14.70 -29.41 -7.56
C SER A 214 -13.62 -30.00 -6.65
N GLY A 215 -13.84 -31.26 -6.25
CA GLY A 215 -12.73 -32.15 -5.93
C GLY A 215 -13.03 -33.11 -4.79
N GLY A 216 -13.20 -34.38 -5.14
CA GLY A 216 -13.01 -35.48 -4.19
C GLY A 216 -14.28 -36.27 -3.88
N GLY A 217 -14.74 -37.04 -4.86
CA GLY A 217 -15.51 -38.24 -4.55
C GLY A 217 -14.65 -39.17 -3.71
N TRP A 218 -15.15 -39.56 -2.54
CA TRP A 218 -14.69 -40.75 -1.85
C TRP A 218 -15.90 -41.65 -1.62
N GLY A 219 -15.86 -42.76 -2.38
CA GLY A 219 -16.88 -43.78 -2.41
C GLY A 219 -17.02 -44.51 -1.08
N GLY A 220 -18.19 -45.12 -0.94
CA GLY A 220 -18.68 -45.75 0.26
C GLY A 220 -17.79 -46.88 0.78
N GLY A 221 -17.65 -46.90 2.11
CA GLY A 221 -17.34 -48.09 2.88
C GLY A 221 -18.61 -48.53 3.60
N GLY A 222 -19.28 -49.55 3.07
CA GLY A 222 -20.41 -50.19 3.73
C GLY A 222 -19.95 -50.96 4.97
N PHE A 223 -20.44 -50.56 6.13
CA PHE A 223 -20.45 -51.39 7.34
C PHE A 223 -21.80 -52.11 7.41
N GLY A 224 -21.77 -53.44 7.32
CA GLY A 224 -22.95 -54.29 7.42
C GLY A 224 -22.56 -55.70 7.80
N GLY A 225 -22.43 -55.95 9.10
CA GLY A 225 -22.20 -57.29 9.63
C GLY A 225 -22.54 -57.32 11.12
N GLY A 226 -23.71 -57.86 11.45
CA GLY A 226 -24.05 -58.25 12.81
C GLY A 226 -25.54 -58.16 13.15
N TRP A 227 -26.21 -59.31 13.14
CA TRP A 227 -27.24 -59.83 14.08
C TRP A 227 -28.16 -60.81 13.34
N GLY A 228 -28.15 -62.10 13.66
CA GLY A 228 -29.00 -62.77 14.68
C GLY A 228 -29.71 -63.91 13.91
N GLY A 229 -29.75 -65.18 14.34
CA GLY A 229 -30.09 -65.70 15.64
C GLY A 229 -31.53 -66.25 15.55
N GLY A 230 -31.68 -67.58 15.44
CA GLY A 230 -32.97 -68.28 15.39
C GLY A 230 -33.06 -69.32 14.29
#